data_AF-A0A060STF0-F1
#
_entry.id   AF-A0A060STF0-F1
#
_cell.length_a   1.000
_cell.length_b   1.000
_cell.length_c   1.000
_cell.angle_alpha   90.00
_cell.angle_beta   90.00
_cell.angle_gamma   90.00
#
_symmetry.space_group_name_H-M   'P 1'
#
loop_
_entity.id
_entity.type
_entity.pdbx_description
1 polymer ?
#
loop_
_entity_poly.entity_id
_entity_poly.type
_entity_poly.pdbx_seq_one_letter_code
_entity_poly.pdbx_strand_id
1 'polypeptide(L)'
;MFDISFSLLLQLLYGTVIAQSYAHSIEPLDSGIDMGLLGGGKANNNSVKRGHVPLDVDGYPVAPSELELEQVHIYVRHGERTPVGVRMADPPANIPEHWMFCKTAREFRAAVASAADAESVNFPAVQTGQSVEELRARRIVERRDGTAALGECLLGELTDVGRESTYQFGSALRRLYVDRLKFLPDIVHTNDEIYLRSTNMPRTIESLQQITHGLYPMTKHAKAFVPLLRIRSASLTVNIFGTLPDPSADESWITIAAAAAWNATLEPLDKKLSKYIGGNPVRLDGKPRASGILDTVTFVVLNTLWCLTTYEQIRAAEAHGLKVPPEFKEKGVIDLIEKAVVTEWFAAALSVADRTEEVRRLGMGPLLSDLSEKMQAKAEKGDADLTKILIHSTHDTCLAGLSNTLDIFDEKWPAFTASVTFELFKKRKTDVHPASPWQTFARNENKPLPFCAEEGKHLPGAPEFCTLSAFRERVKELTPDDWEAECAYSPVNKQKEREEAQAAAAQVIAKPRLPPSDSE
;
A
#
# COMPACT_ATOMS: atom_id res chain seq x y z
N MET A 1 15.39 -26.08 66.10
CA MET A 1 15.35 -24.69 66.62
C MET A 1 16.70 -24.08 66.27
N PHE A 2 16.96 -23.94 64.97
CA PHE A 2 16.67 -22.82 64.06
C PHE A 2 17.93 -21.97 63.92
N ASP A 3 18.91 -22.43 63.13
CA ASP A 3 19.05 -22.32 61.66
C ASP A 3 19.08 -20.87 61.16
N ILE A 4 20.30 -20.36 60.96
CA ILE A 4 20.54 -19.20 60.09
C ILE A 4 21.39 -19.72 58.92
N SER A 5 20.67 -20.11 57.86
CA SER A 5 21.17 -20.69 56.62
C SER A 5 22.11 -19.77 55.86
N PHE A 6 23.31 -20.27 55.56
CA PHE A 6 23.83 -20.59 54.22
C PHE A 6 23.68 -19.62 53.02
N SER A 7 23.12 -18.41 53.19
CA SER A 7 22.83 -17.50 52.06
C SER A 7 23.67 -16.21 52.02
N LEU A 8 24.49 -15.90 53.04
CA LEU A 8 25.28 -14.65 53.08
C LEU A 8 26.78 -14.82 52.80
N LEU A 9 27.32 -16.05 52.87
CA LEU A 9 28.74 -16.32 52.54
C LEU A 9 28.96 -16.73 51.08
N LEU A 10 27.90 -17.12 50.35
CA LEU A 10 27.97 -17.54 48.95
C LEU A 10 27.90 -16.36 47.95
N GLN A 11 27.49 -15.16 48.38
CA GLN A 11 27.38 -13.96 47.54
C GLN A 11 28.66 -13.10 47.50
N LEU A 12 29.67 -13.37 48.33
CA LEU A 12 30.95 -12.64 48.32
C LEU A 12 32.10 -13.39 47.62
N LEU A 13 31.93 -14.68 47.29
CA LEU A 13 32.95 -15.50 46.59
C LEU A 13 32.65 -15.73 45.09
N TYR A 14 31.45 -15.41 44.62
CA TYR A 14 31.08 -15.48 43.19
C TYR A 14 31.40 -14.20 42.39
N GLY A 15 31.81 -13.11 43.06
CA GLY A 15 32.08 -11.82 42.44
C GLY A 15 33.52 -11.55 42.02
N THR A 16 34.46 -12.49 42.21
CA THR A 16 35.90 -12.18 42.05
C THR A 16 36.73 -13.24 41.31
N VAL A 17 36.11 -14.28 40.71
CA VAL A 17 36.84 -15.35 39.98
C VAL A 17 36.51 -15.40 38.48
N ILE A 18 35.67 -14.51 37.94
CA ILE A 18 35.40 -14.41 36.48
C ILE A 18 36.05 -13.16 35.87
N ALA A 19 37.28 -12.83 36.28
CA ALA A 19 38.01 -11.68 35.72
C ALA A 19 39.50 -11.94 35.42
N GLN A 20 40.03 -13.16 35.59
CA GLN A 20 41.50 -13.34 35.54
C GLN A 20 42.04 -14.65 34.99
N SER A 21 41.30 -15.37 34.15
CA SER A 21 41.87 -16.52 33.43
C SER A 21 41.15 -16.75 32.11
N TYR A 22 41.46 -15.95 31.09
CA TYR A 22 41.45 -16.33 29.66
C TYR A 22 42.07 -15.16 28.87
N ALA A 23 43.33 -14.86 29.20
CA ALA A 23 44.21 -14.04 28.38
C ALA A 23 45.40 -14.93 27.99
N HIS A 24 45.24 -15.70 26.91
CA HIS A 24 46.28 -15.99 25.92
C HIS A 24 45.76 -16.91 24.81
N SER A 25 46.24 -16.62 23.59
CA SER A 25 46.20 -17.44 22.38
C SER A 25 44.98 -17.33 21.45
N ILE A 26 44.78 -16.19 20.78
CA ILE A 26 44.36 -16.14 19.35
C ILE A 26 44.94 -14.87 18.70
N GLU A 27 45.82 -15.03 17.71
CA GLU A 27 46.19 -14.00 16.71
C GLU A 27 45.23 -14.09 15.49
N PRO A 28 45.10 -13.01 14.67
CA PRO A 28 43.80 -12.55 14.17
C PRO A 28 43.41 -13.08 12.77
N LEU A 29 42.11 -13.21 12.55
CA LEU A 29 41.50 -13.12 11.21
C LEU A 29 40.32 -12.14 11.28
N ASP A 30 40.44 -11.15 10.42
CA ASP A 30 39.69 -9.90 10.29
C ASP A 30 38.27 -10.13 9.71
N SER A 31 37.23 -9.69 10.43
CA SER A 31 35.97 -9.20 9.84
C SER A 31 35.04 -8.69 10.95
N GLY A 32 34.99 -7.37 11.13
CA GLY A 32 34.10 -6.70 12.08
C GLY A 32 32.62 -6.80 11.68
N ILE A 33 31.80 -7.31 12.60
CA ILE A 33 30.36 -7.09 12.66
C ILE A 33 30.02 -6.86 14.13
N ASP A 34 29.81 -5.60 14.52
CA ASP A 34 29.29 -5.23 15.85
C ASP A 34 27.76 -5.07 15.77
N MET A 35 27.06 -5.91 16.53
CA MET A 35 25.64 -5.80 16.84
C MET A 35 25.49 -5.06 18.17
N GLY A 36 25.20 -3.76 18.13
CA GLY A 36 24.94 -2.94 19.32
C GLY A 36 23.45 -2.62 19.51
N LEU A 37 22.77 -3.37 20.38
CA LEU A 37 21.48 -3.03 20.97
C LEU A 37 21.73 -2.39 22.37
N LEU A 38 20.98 -1.32 22.68
CA LEU A 38 20.85 -0.63 23.98
C LEU A 38 21.97 0.34 24.41
N GLY A 39 21.67 1.64 24.34
CA GLY A 39 22.44 2.69 25.02
C GLY A 39 22.02 4.08 24.54
N GLY A 40 21.46 4.90 25.42
CA GLY A 40 21.02 6.26 25.12
C GLY A 40 22.16 7.12 24.56
N GLY A 41 21.99 7.60 23.33
CA GLY A 41 22.91 8.48 22.64
C GLY A 41 22.19 9.17 21.49
N LYS A 42 22.43 10.47 21.33
CA LYS A 42 21.78 11.39 20.38
C LYS A 42 21.53 10.75 19.01
N ALA A 43 20.28 10.79 18.56
CA ALA A 43 19.85 10.31 17.25
C ALA A 43 20.68 10.96 16.14
N ASN A 44 21.63 10.19 15.60
CA ASN A 44 22.32 10.55 14.37
C ASN A 44 21.41 10.11 13.23
N ASN A 45 20.78 11.08 12.58
CA ASN A 45 19.66 10.91 11.65
C ASN A 45 20.15 10.47 10.25
N ASN A 46 20.89 9.36 10.17
CA ASN A 46 21.35 8.74 8.93
C ASN A 46 20.65 7.40 8.69
N SER A 47 19.33 7.35 8.88
CA SER A 47 18.52 6.28 8.30
C SER A 47 18.53 6.46 6.78
N VAL A 48 19.18 5.56 6.06
CA VAL A 48 19.06 5.43 4.61
C VAL A 48 17.57 5.49 4.26
N LYS A 49 17.14 6.53 3.53
CA LYS A 49 15.73 6.66 3.09
C LYS A 49 15.47 5.54 2.08
N ARG A 50 14.76 4.50 2.54
CA ARG A 50 14.37 3.34 1.73
C ARG A 50 12.97 3.57 1.17
N GLY A 51 12.77 3.29 -0.12
CA GLY A 51 11.57 2.59 -0.62
C GLY A 51 10.19 3.27 -0.61
N HIS A 52 9.89 4.13 0.35
CA HIS A 52 8.54 4.62 0.60
C HIS A 52 8.48 6.15 0.59
N VAL A 53 7.31 6.67 0.23
CA VAL A 53 6.97 8.08 0.43
C VAL A 53 6.44 8.21 1.87
N PRO A 54 7.18 8.82 2.81
CA PRO A 54 6.66 9.03 4.14
C PRO A 54 5.49 10.02 4.09
N LEU A 55 4.47 9.78 4.92
CA LEU A 55 3.40 10.76 5.15
C LEU A 55 4.02 12.04 5.71
N ASP A 56 3.85 13.15 4.99
CA ASP A 56 4.37 14.46 5.40
C ASP A 56 3.50 15.05 6.52
N VAL A 57 3.84 14.68 7.75
CA VAL A 57 3.14 15.15 8.95
C VAL A 57 3.33 16.64 9.15
N ASP A 58 4.47 17.21 8.78
CA ASP A 58 4.79 18.62 9.04
C ASP A 58 4.12 19.52 8.01
N GLY A 59 4.14 19.12 6.73
CA GLY A 59 3.46 19.79 5.63
C GLY A 59 1.95 19.63 5.58
N TYR A 60 1.34 18.85 6.50
CA TYR A 60 -0.13 18.71 6.55
C TYR A 60 -0.81 20.08 6.70
N PRO A 61 -1.67 20.49 5.76
CA PRO A 61 -2.34 21.78 5.83
C PRO A 61 -3.52 21.70 6.77
N VAL A 62 -3.55 22.66 7.69
CA VAL A 62 -4.58 22.76 8.73
C VAL A 62 -5.86 23.28 8.08
N ALA A 63 -6.98 22.63 8.37
CA ALA A 63 -8.28 23.07 7.89
C ALA A 63 -8.63 24.47 8.44
N PRO A 64 -9.46 25.25 7.72
CA PRO A 64 -9.96 26.52 8.21
C PRO A 64 -10.54 26.45 9.62
N SER A 65 -10.40 27.54 10.38
CA SER A 65 -10.75 27.61 11.80
C SER A 65 -12.24 27.41 12.09
N GLU A 66 -13.09 27.43 11.09
CA GLU A 66 -14.52 27.15 11.15
C GLU A 66 -14.86 25.67 10.95
N LEU A 67 -13.88 24.83 10.59
CA LEU A 67 -14.07 23.40 10.35
C LEU A 67 -13.47 22.53 11.45
N GLU A 68 -14.19 21.47 11.80
CA GLU A 68 -13.79 20.44 12.74
C GLU A 68 -13.74 19.08 12.03
N LEU A 69 -12.66 18.32 12.25
CA LEU A 69 -12.50 17.00 11.66
C LEU A 69 -13.36 15.98 12.42
N GLU A 70 -14.16 15.20 11.70
CA GLU A 70 -15.11 14.24 12.25
C GLU A 70 -14.73 12.78 11.98
N GLN A 71 -14.20 12.50 10.78
CA GLN A 71 -13.85 11.13 10.36
C GLN A 71 -12.80 11.13 9.25
N VAL A 72 -11.94 10.11 9.26
CA VAL A 72 -10.85 9.93 8.28
C VAL A 72 -10.93 8.54 7.66
N HIS A 73 -10.86 8.46 6.32
CA HIS A 73 -10.76 7.22 5.57
C HIS A 73 -9.44 7.18 4.81
N ILE A 74 -8.65 6.14 5.01
CA ILE A 74 -7.32 5.98 4.42
C ILE A 74 -7.32 4.71 3.60
N TYR A 75 -7.00 4.82 2.32
CA TYR A 75 -6.73 3.71 1.43
C TYR A 75 -5.24 3.67 1.18
N VAL A 76 -4.56 2.60 1.58
CA VAL A 76 -3.09 2.52 1.58
C VAL A 76 -2.62 1.28 0.83
N ARG A 77 -1.74 1.47 -0.15
CA ARG A 77 -1.08 0.35 -0.84
C ARG A 77 -0.19 -0.38 0.16
N HIS A 78 -0.13 -1.70 0.07
CA HIS A 78 0.85 -2.48 0.83
C HIS A 78 2.29 -1.95 0.68
N GLY A 79 3.13 -2.29 1.65
CA GLY A 79 4.56 -1.96 1.62
C GLY A 79 5.35 -2.73 0.57
N GLU A 80 6.66 -2.51 0.59
CA GLU A 80 7.65 -3.11 -0.28
C GLU A 80 7.57 -4.63 -0.23
N ARG A 81 7.56 -5.23 -1.42
CA ARG A 81 7.50 -6.68 -1.62
C ARG A 81 8.56 -7.13 -2.59
N THR A 82 8.79 -8.44 -2.62
CA THR A 82 9.50 -9.06 -3.75
C THR A 82 8.70 -8.92 -5.05
N PRO A 83 9.38 -9.05 -6.22
CA PRO A 83 8.70 -9.15 -7.50
C PRO A 83 7.73 -10.34 -7.52
N VAL A 84 6.68 -10.25 -8.34
CA VAL A 84 5.71 -11.35 -8.50
C VAL A 84 6.21 -12.47 -9.42
N GLY A 85 7.38 -12.30 -10.02
CA GLY A 85 8.00 -13.29 -10.90
C GLY A 85 9.50 -13.06 -11.02
N VAL A 86 10.25 -14.15 -11.19
CA VAL A 86 11.70 -14.11 -11.42
C VAL A 86 11.96 -13.67 -12.85
N ARG A 87 12.78 -12.63 -13.03
CA ARG A 87 13.16 -12.08 -14.34
C ARG A 87 14.57 -11.54 -14.26
N MET A 88 15.28 -11.56 -15.39
CA MET A 88 16.62 -10.96 -15.53
C MET A 88 17.64 -11.52 -14.52
N ALA A 89 17.49 -12.80 -14.16
CA ALA A 89 18.40 -13.46 -13.22
C ALA A 89 19.73 -13.86 -13.86
N ASP A 90 19.71 -14.18 -15.15
CA ASP A 90 20.90 -14.53 -15.91
C ASP A 90 21.79 -13.32 -16.22
N PRO A 91 23.08 -13.53 -16.52
CA PRO A 91 23.95 -12.50 -17.07
C PRO A 91 23.37 -11.90 -18.36
N PRO A 92 23.52 -10.58 -18.62
CA PRO A 92 24.33 -9.64 -17.86
C PRO A 92 23.58 -8.92 -16.71
N ALA A 93 22.29 -9.18 -16.51
CA ALA A 93 21.50 -8.45 -15.52
C ALA A 93 21.78 -8.89 -14.07
N ASN A 94 21.95 -10.20 -13.84
CA ASN A 94 22.31 -10.78 -12.55
C ASN A 94 21.40 -10.33 -11.38
N ILE A 95 20.10 -10.13 -11.63
CA ILE A 95 19.15 -9.80 -10.57
C ILE A 95 18.89 -11.08 -9.76
N PRO A 96 19.07 -11.08 -8.43
CA PRO A 96 18.89 -12.28 -7.63
C PRO A 96 17.52 -12.93 -7.83
N GLU A 97 17.51 -14.24 -8.10
CA GLU A 97 16.29 -15.06 -8.08
C GLU A 97 15.75 -15.19 -6.65
N HIS A 98 16.65 -15.36 -5.67
CA HIS A 98 16.32 -15.56 -4.26
C HIS A 98 16.49 -14.27 -3.46
N TRP A 99 15.41 -13.82 -2.84
CA TRP A 99 15.35 -12.55 -2.13
C TRP A 99 15.42 -12.77 -0.63
N MET A 100 16.53 -12.39 0.00
CA MET A 100 16.83 -12.67 1.41
C MET A 100 16.36 -11.56 2.37
N PHE A 101 15.15 -11.04 2.16
CA PHE A 101 14.62 -9.86 2.84
C PHE A 101 13.41 -10.14 3.74
N CYS A 102 13.15 -11.41 4.09
CA CYS A 102 11.95 -11.82 4.83
C CYS A 102 12.30 -12.53 6.13
N LYS A 103 13.33 -12.08 6.85
CA LYS A 103 13.77 -12.70 8.11
C LYS A 103 12.71 -12.57 9.20
N THR A 104 12.16 -11.37 9.37
CA THR A 104 11.07 -11.14 10.34
C THR A 104 9.81 -11.89 9.93
N ALA A 105 9.49 -11.92 8.63
CA ALA A 105 8.36 -12.70 8.10
C ALA A 105 8.39 -14.18 8.50
N ARG A 106 9.59 -14.75 8.66
CA ARG A 106 9.76 -16.15 8.99
C ARG A 106 9.45 -16.44 10.45
N GLU A 107 9.45 -15.46 11.35
CA GLU A 107 9.16 -15.64 12.77
C GLU A 107 7.71 -15.31 13.07
N PHE A 108 6.92 -16.31 13.45
CA PHE A 108 5.51 -16.10 13.77
C PHE A 108 5.10 -16.85 15.03
N ARG A 109 4.06 -16.30 15.66
CA ARG A 109 3.32 -16.95 16.75
C ARG A 109 1.95 -17.32 16.20
N ALA A 110 1.57 -18.57 16.38
CA ALA A 110 0.25 -19.06 15.99
C ALA A 110 -0.51 -19.54 17.21
N ALA A 111 -1.79 -19.17 17.28
CA ALA A 111 -2.74 -19.85 18.14
C ALA A 111 -2.85 -21.31 17.72
N VAL A 112 -2.65 -22.25 18.64
CA VAL A 112 -2.80 -23.69 18.39
C VAL A 112 -3.90 -24.28 19.28
N ALA A 113 -4.58 -25.31 18.75
CA ALA A 113 -5.58 -26.05 19.52
C ALA A 113 -4.88 -26.96 20.55
N SER A 114 -5.35 -26.95 21.79
CA SER A 114 -4.92 -27.88 22.82
C SER A 114 -5.95 -29.01 22.96
N ALA A 115 -5.49 -30.26 22.95
CA ALA A 115 -6.32 -31.45 23.17
C ALA A 115 -6.17 -32.00 24.60
N ALA A 116 -5.71 -31.18 25.55
CA ALA A 116 -5.59 -31.55 26.95
C ALA A 116 -6.97 -31.47 27.65
N ASP A 117 -7.81 -32.46 27.33
CA ASP A 117 -8.86 -33.09 28.16
C ASP A 117 -9.85 -33.83 27.24
N ALA A 118 -9.35 -34.89 26.62
CA ALA A 118 -10.10 -35.78 25.76
C ALA A 118 -11.04 -36.70 26.56
N GLU A 119 -12.09 -36.14 27.16
CA GLU A 119 -13.30 -36.92 27.52
C GLU A 119 -14.61 -36.34 26.96
N SER A 120 -14.57 -35.22 26.24
CA SER A 120 -15.66 -34.85 25.34
C SER A 120 -15.12 -34.01 24.19
N VAL A 121 -15.07 -34.57 22.98
CA VAL A 121 -14.72 -33.82 21.76
C VAL A 121 -15.91 -32.95 21.36
N ASN A 122 -16.23 -31.96 22.18
CA ASN A 122 -16.92 -30.77 21.71
C ASN A 122 -15.83 -29.81 21.25
N PHE A 123 -15.78 -29.53 19.95
CA PHE A 123 -15.01 -28.39 19.45
C PHE A 123 -15.48 -27.17 20.25
N PRO A 124 -14.64 -26.55 21.11
CA PRO A 124 -15.07 -25.37 21.82
C PRO A 124 -15.31 -24.30 20.77
N ALA A 125 -16.54 -23.77 20.70
CA ALA A 125 -16.77 -22.49 20.06
C ALA A 125 -15.72 -21.51 20.60
N VAL A 126 -15.14 -20.69 19.73
CA VAL A 126 -14.13 -19.67 20.08
C VAL A 126 -14.62 -18.89 21.31
N GLN A 127 -14.20 -19.33 22.49
CA GLN A 127 -14.55 -18.69 23.75
C GLN A 127 -13.50 -17.63 24.00
N THR A 128 -13.94 -16.39 23.89
CA THR A 128 -13.21 -15.21 24.36
C THR A 128 -12.80 -15.43 25.82
N GLY A 129 -11.53 -15.77 26.08
CA GLY A 129 -10.97 -15.72 27.43
C GLY A 129 -10.15 -16.92 27.93
N GLN A 130 -10.02 -18.02 27.18
CA GLN A 130 -9.05 -19.07 27.55
C GLN A 130 -7.62 -18.73 27.10
N SER A 131 -6.63 -19.20 27.85
CA SER A 131 -5.22 -19.13 27.48
C SER A 131 -5.00 -19.86 26.16
N VAL A 132 -4.95 -19.12 25.06
CA VAL A 132 -4.59 -19.65 23.76
C VAL A 132 -3.15 -20.13 23.85
N GLU A 133 -2.92 -21.42 23.62
CA GLU A 133 -1.57 -21.94 23.50
C GLU A 133 -0.92 -21.33 22.26
N GLU A 134 0.26 -20.73 22.42
CA GLU A 134 1.00 -20.08 21.34
C GLU A 134 2.17 -20.95 20.88
N LEU A 135 2.14 -21.41 19.62
CA LEU A 135 3.29 -22.03 18.99
C LEU A 135 4.21 -20.96 18.39
N ARG A 136 5.46 -20.93 18.86
CA ARG A 136 6.54 -20.18 18.21
C ARG A 136 7.16 -21.06 17.13
N ALA A 137 7.02 -20.64 15.88
CA ALA A 137 7.55 -21.39 14.74
C ALA A 137 8.33 -20.47 13.79
N ARG A 138 9.24 -21.10 13.05
CA ARG A 138 10.05 -20.45 12.02
C ARG A 138 9.80 -21.13 10.68
N ARG A 139 9.32 -20.38 9.69
CA ARG A 139 9.17 -20.87 8.31
C ARG A 139 10.49 -20.77 7.57
N ILE A 140 10.75 -21.70 6.66
CA ILE A 140 11.82 -21.63 5.66
C ILE A 140 11.20 -21.82 4.29
N VAL A 141 11.80 -21.21 3.26
CA VAL A 141 11.39 -21.45 1.87
C VAL A 141 12.28 -22.55 1.31
N GLU A 142 11.64 -23.63 0.87
CA GLU A 142 12.30 -24.74 0.17
C GLU A 142 12.37 -24.41 -1.33
N ARG A 143 13.55 -24.59 -1.91
CA ARG A 143 13.83 -24.38 -3.32
C ARG A 143 13.63 -25.67 -4.11
N ARG A 144 13.56 -25.56 -5.44
CA ARG A 144 13.37 -26.71 -6.33
C ARG A 144 14.48 -27.76 -6.25
N ASP A 145 15.67 -27.36 -5.84
CA ASP A 145 16.83 -28.25 -5.66
C ASP A 145 16.86 -28.93 -4.27
N GLY A 146 15.83 -28.71 -3.44
CA GLY A 146 15.74 -29.24 -2.07
C GLY A 146 16.53 -28.45 -1.03
N THR A 147 17.23 -27.38 -1.43
CA THR A 147 17.88 -26.48 -0.46
C THR A 147 16.84 -25.55 0.16
N ALA A 148 17.13 -25.03 1.36
CA ALA A 148 16.26 -24.06 2.03
C ALA A 148 17.08 -22.98 2.71
N ALA A 149 16.57 -21.75 2.71
CA ALA A 149 17.27 -20.62 3.28
C ALA A 149 16.39 -19.85 4.28
N LEU A 150 16.99 -19.46 5.40
CA LEU A 150 16.33 -18.63 6.39
C LEU A 150 16.27 -17.18 5.90
N GLY A 151 15.07 -16.61 5.88
CA GLY A 151 14.84 -15.22 5.46
C GLY A 151 14.65 -15.05 3.95
N GLU A 152 14.62 -16.14 3.20
CA GLU A 152 14.17 -16.11 1.80
C GLU A 152 12.67 -15.79 1.75
N CYS A 153 12.33 -14.87 0.86
CA CYS A 153 10.97 -14.46 0.55
C CYS A 153 10.36 -15.35 -0.54
N LEU A 154 9.04 -15.56 -0.48
CA LEU A 154 8.27 -16.01 -1.63
C LEU A 154 8.08 -14.84 -2.62
N LEU A 155 7.67 -15.16 -3.85
CA LEU A 155 7.34 -14.15 -4.86
C LEU A 155 6.10 -13.35 -4.46
N GLY A 156 6.17 -12.04 -4.62
CA GLY A 156 5.09 -11.11 -4.24
C GLY A 156 4.86 -10.98 -2.74
N GLU A 157 5.80 -11.43 -1.90
CA GLU A 157 5.71 -11.39 -0.44
C GLU A 157 6.19 -10.06 0.12
N LEU A 158 5.51 -9.56 1.17
CA LEU A 158 5.94 -8.38 1.92
C LEU A 158 7.29 -8.65 2.60
N THR A 159 8.25 -7.76 2.40
CA THR A 159 9.58 -7.89 2.98
C THR A 159 9.68 -7.17 4.31
N ASP A 160 10.79 -7.36 5.01
CA ASP A 160 11.08 -6.64 6.27
C ASP A 160 11.19 -5.12 6.03
N VAL A 161 11.58 -4.69 4.83
CA VAL A 161 11.52 -3.28 4.42
C VAL A 161 10.06 -2.82 4.35
N GLY A 162 9.19 -3.61 3.72
CA GLY A 162 7.76 -3.30 3.62
C GLY A 162 7.05 -3.28 4.97
N ARG A 163 7.46 -4.12 5.91
CA ARG A 163 6.96 -4.08 7.29
C ARG A 163 7.36 -2.80 7.99
N GLU A 164 8.62 -2.39 7.86
CA GLU A 164 9.12 -1.16 8.48
C GLU A 164 8.43 0.09 7.89
N SER A 165 8.32 0.21 6.57
CA SER A 165 7.70 1.38 5.94
C SER A 165 6.23 1.55 6.34
N THR A 166 5.48 0.45 6.42
CA THR A 166 4.07 0.46 6.83
C THR A 166 3.91 0.72 8.32
N TYR A 167 4.84 0.26 9.17
CA TYR A 167 4.90 0.66 10.58
C TYR A 167 5.20 2.16 10.73
N GLN A 168 6.14 2.70 9.96
CA GLN A 168 6.47 4.13 9.95
C GLN A 168 5.28 4.98 9.47
N PHE A 169 4.53 4.51 8.48
CA PHE A 169 3.28 5.14 8.06
C PHE A 169 2.25 5.19 9.21
N GLY A 170 2.03 4.07 9.91
CA GLY A 170 1.18 4.04 11.12
C GLY A 170 1.66 5.00 12.21
N SER A 171 2.97 5.06 12.45
CA SER A 171 3.58 6.00 13.39
C SER A 171 3.39 7.46 12.96
N ALA A 172 3.42 7.75 11.66
CA ALA A 172 3.13 9.06 11.12
C ALA A 172 1.65 9.44 11.29
N LEU A 173 0.72 8.49 11.11
CA LEU A 173 -0.69 8.69 11.43
C LEU A 173 -0.90 9.04 12.90
N ARG A 174 -0.16 8.40 13.82
CA ARG A 174 -0.20 8.76 15.24
C ARG A 174 0.26 10.20 15.46
N ARG A 175 1.42 10.57 14.93
CA ARG A 175 1.96 11.93 15.04
C ARG A 175 0.99 12.97 14.49
N LEU A 176 0.31 12.66 13.40
CA LEU A 176 -0.68 13.55 12.81
C LEU A 176 -1.97 13.61 13.63
N TYR A 177 -2.68 12.49 13.75
CA TYR A 177 -4.06 12.48 14.26
C TYR A 177 -4.17 12.41 15.78
N VAL A 178 -3.16 11.90 16.49
CA VAL A 178 -3.11 11.87 17.97
C VAL A 178 -2.29 13.05 18.50
N ASP A 179 -1.07 13.23 17.99
CA ASP A 179 -0.14 14.19 18.60
C ASP A 179 -0.38 15.64 18.13
N ARG A 180 -0.49 15.87 16.83
CA ARG A 180 -0.64 17.21 16.24
C ARG A 180 -2.08 17.70 16.27
N LEU A 181 -3.03 16.92 15.74
CA LEU A 181 -4.43 17.34 15.59
C LEU A 181 -5.31 17.05 16.80
N LYS A 182 -4.86 16.19 17.72
CA LYS A 182 -5.63 15.77 18.91
C LYS A 182 -7.02 15.22 18.55
N PHE A 183 -7.16 14.65 17.36
CA PHE A 183 -8.41 14.13 16.83
C PHE A 183 -8.71 12.72 17.36
N LEU A 184 -7.70 11.85 17.36
CA LEU A 184 -7.75 10.50 17.89
C LEU A 184 -7.31 10.47 19.36
N PRO A 185 -7.86 9.54 20.19
CA PRO A 185 -7.43 9.38 21.56
C PRO A 185 -6.00 8.83 21.66
N ASP A 186 -5.33 9.05 22.78
CA ASP A 186 -3.99 8.48 23.01
C ASP A 186 -4.02 6.95 23.16
N ILE A 187 -5.13 6.41 23.67
CA ILE A 187 -5.39 4.98 23.90
C ILE A 187 -6.65 4.60 23.12
N VAL A 188 -6.59 3.46 22.41
CA VAL A 188 -7.76 2.88 21.73
C VAL A 188 -8.50 1.92 22.65
N HIS A 189 -9.82 2.05 22.72
CA HIS A 189 -10.64 1.29 23.68
C HIS A 189 -11.50 0.21 23.02
N THR A 190 -12.06 0.49 21.85
CA THR A 190 -13.03 -0.38 21.18
C THR A 190 -12.80 -0.43 19.67
N ASN A 191 -13.25 -1.52 19.04
CA ASN A 191 -13.30 -1.67 17.59
C ASN A 191 -14.39 -0.80 16.92
N ASP A 192 -15.17 -0.06 17.70
CA ASP A 192 -16.10 0.96 17.20
C ASP A 192 -15.40 2.30 16.93
N GLU A 193 -14.21 2.53 17.50
CA GLU A 193 -13.43 3.76 17.26
C GLU A 193 -12.59 3.69 15.98
N ILE A 194 -12.18 2.47 15.61
CA ILE A 194 -11.26 2.19 14.51
C ILE A 194 -11.78 1.07 13.62
N TYR A 195 -11.88 1.35 12.32
CA TYR A 195 -12.25 0.37 11.32
C TYR A 195 -11.02 -0.08 10.53
N LEU A 196 -10.69 -1.36 10.61
CA LEU A 196 -9.54 -1.96 9.91
C LEU A 196 -10.04 -2.96 8.87
N ARG A 197 -9.69 -2.76 7.60
CA ARG A 197 -10.06 -3.67 6.50
C ARG A 197 -8.89 -3.92 5.56
N SER A 198 -8.76 -5.14 5.07
CA SER A 198 -7.75 -5.52 4.09
C SER A 198 -8.33 -6.42 3.00
N THR A 199 -7.70 -6.45 1.84
CA THR A 199 -7.91 -7.54 0.87
C THR A 199 -7.40 -8.86 1.42
N ASN A 200 -7.86 -9.98 0.88
CA ASN A 200 -7.35 -11.29 1.25
C ASN A 200 -6.00 -11.62 0.57
N MET A 201 -5.01 -10.74 0.74
CA MET A 201 -3.66 -10.93 0.24
C MET A 201 -2.68 -10.83 1.42
N PRO A 202 -1.80 -11.81 1.66
CA PRO A 202 -0.93 -11.80 2.85
C PRO A 202 -0.17 -10.48 3.05
N ARG A 203 0.41 -9.94 1.98
CA ARG A 203 1.13 -8.65 2.02
C ARG A 203 0.29 -7.44 2.43
N THR A 204 -1.01 -7.40 2.11
CA THR A 204 -1.90 -6.29 2.53
C THR A 204 -2.36 -6.49 3.97
N ILE A 205 -2.62 -7.74 4.39
CA ILE A 205 -2.98 -8.06 5.78
C ILE A 205 -1.83 -7.69 6.72
N GLU A 206 -0.61 -8.11 6.39
CA GLU A 206 0.58 -7.80 7.18
C GLU A 206 0.87 -6.29 7.19
N SER A 207 0.72 -5.59 6.06
CA SER A 207 0.84 -4.13 6.01
C SER A 207 -0.15 -3.45 6.97
N LEU A 208 -1.41 -3.88 6.99
CA LEU A 208 -2.42 -3.34 7.90
C LEU A 208 -2.07 -3.60 9.38
N GLN A 209 -1.50 -4.76 9.70
CA GLN A 209 -1.03 -5.07 11.04
C GLN A 209 0.08 -4.11 11.47
N GLN A 210 1.05 -3.84 10.61
CA GLN A 210 2.13 -2.89 10.89
C GLN A 210 1.64 -1.46 11.06
N ILE A 211 0.72 -1.02 10.19
CA ILE A 211 0.09 0.31 10.31
C ILE A 211 -0.69 0.43 11.62
N THR A 212 -1.46 -0.59 11.98
CA THR A 212 -2.20 -0.63 13.24
C THR A 212 -1.25 -0.55 14.44
N HIS A 213 -0.16 -1.33 14.40
CA HIS A 213 0.84 -1.34 15.46
C HIS A 213 1.60 -0.01 15.60
N GLY A 214 1.89 0.67 14.49
CA GLY A 214 2.50 1.99 14.49
C GLY A 214 1.56 3.09 15.01
N LEU A 215 0.27 3.03 14.64
CA LEU A 215 -0.74 3.99 15.09
C LEU A 215 -1.04 3.83 16.59
N TYR A 216 -1.29 2.59 17.03
CA TYR A 216 -1.47 2.21 18.41
C TYR A 216 -0.52 1.06 18.77
N PRO A 217 0.64 1.36 19.37
CA PRO A 217 1.48 0.33 19.95
C PRO A 217 0.73 -0.45 21.04
N MET A 218 1.19 -1.66 21.37
CA MET A 218 0.54 -2.51 22.38
C MET A 218 0.36 -1.83 23.75
N THR A 219 1.24 -0.88 24.09
CA THR A 219 1.15 -0.06 25.32
C THR A 219 0.03 0.98 25.30
N LYS A 220 -0.56 1.23 24.13
CA LYS A 220 -1.65 2.18 23.87
C LYS A 220 -2.97 1.48 23.57
N HIS A 221 -3.07 0.19 23.88
CA HIS A 221 -4.32 -0.56 23.85
C HIS A 221 -4.95 -0.57 25.24
N ALA A 222 -6.28 -0.41 25.31
CA ALA A 222 -6.99 -0.79 26.52
C ALA A 222 -6.81 -2.29 26.80
N LYS A 223 -6.85 -2.70 28.08
CA LYS A 223 -6.49 -4.06 28.53
C LYS A 223 -7.20 -5.20 27.79
N ALA A 224 -8.45 -4.98 27.36
CA ALA A 224 -9.26 -5.97 26.65
C ALA A 224 -9.37 -5.71 25.14
N PHE A 225 -8.71 -4.66 24.63
CA PHE A 225 -8.80 -4.30 23.22
C PHE A 225 -7.94 -5.23 22.37
N VAL A 226 -8.60 -5.90 21.41
CA VAL A 226 -7.96 -6.67 20.35
C VAL A 226 -8.46 -6.11 19.01
N PRO A 227 -7.58 -5.63 18.12
CA PRO A 227 -8.01 -5.05 16.86
C PRO A 227 -8.63 -6.10 15.94
N LEU A 228 -9.80 -5.79 15.37
CA LEU A 228 -10.52 -6.63 14.42
C LEU A 228 -10.16 -6.25 12.99
N LEU A 229 -9.33 -7.07 12.35
CA LEU A 229 -8.98 -6.94 10.95
C LEU A 229 -10.03 -7.62 10.08
N ARG A 230 -10.80 -6.83 9.32
CA ARG A 230 -11.85 -7.33 8.43
C ARG A 230 -11.24 -7.73 7.09
N ILE A 231 -11.28 -9.02 6.77
CA ILE A 231 -10.79 -9.56 5.50
C ILE A 231 -11.98 -9.94 4.63
N ARG A 232 -12.04 -9.42 3.40
CA ARG A 232 -13.05 -9.83 2.41
C ARG A 232 -12.46 -10.77 1.37
N SER A 233 -13.25 -11.76 0.94
CA SER A 233 -12.91 -12.68 -0.15
C SER A 233 -12.66 -11.93 -1.47
N ALA A 234 -11.86 -12.53 -2.36
CA ALA A 234 -11.52 -11.99 -3.68
C ALA A 234 -12.76 -11.51 -4.47
N SER A 235 -13.85 -12.28 -4.42
CA SER A 235 -15.14 -11.99 -5.08
C SER A 235 -15.87 -10.77 -4.51
N LEU A 236 -15.59 -10.36 -3.27
CA LEU A 236 -16.17 -9.19 -2.60
C LEU A 236 -15.17 -8.03 -2.46
N THR A 237 -13.95 -8.20 -2.98
CA THR A 237 -12.87 -7.20 -3.00
C THR A 237 -12.71 -6.52 -4.35
N VAL A 238 -13.63 -6.73 -5.30
CA VAL A 238 -13.77 -5.87 -6.49
C VAL A 238 -13.77 -4.38 -6.14
N ASN A 239 -14.42 -4.01 -5.02
CA ASN A 239 -14.39 -2.67 -4.43
C ASN A 239 -12.99 -2.22 -3.94
N ILE A 240 -11.95 -3.04 -3.97
CA ILE A 240 -10.60 -2.69 -3.50
C ILE A 240 -9.53 -3.14 -4.51
N PHE A 241 -9.89 -3.85 -5.58
CA PHE A 241 -8.98 -4.23 -6.66
C PHE A 241 -9.15 -3.36 -7.91
N GLY A 242 -10.31 -2.76 -8.14
CA GLY A 242 -10.54 -1.92 -9.33
C GLY A 242 -10.46 -2.63 -10.66
N THR A 243 -10.51 -3.96 -10.66
CA THR A 243 -10.57 -4.77 -11.87
C THR A 243 -12.02 -5.19 -12.10
N LEU A 244 -12.48 -5.02 -13.34
CA LEU A 244 -13.75 -5.59 -13.81
C LEU A 244 -13.80 -7.09 -13.47
N PRO A 245 -14.97 -7.63 -13.11
CA PRO A 245 -15.10 -9.02 -12.70
C PRO A 245 -15.12 -9.99 -13.89
N ASP A 246 -14.06 -10.03 -14.68
CA ASP A 246 -13.63 -11.22 -15.46
C ASP A 246 -12.25 -10.95 -16.10
N PRO A 247 -11.15 -11.53 -15.58
CA PRO A 247 -9.82 -11.36 -16.16
C PRO A 247 -9.61 -12.13 -17.50
N SER A 248 -10.59 -12.92 -17.97
CA SER A 248 -10.38 -13.81 -19.12
C SER A 248 -10.90 -13.31 -20.47
N ALA A 249 -11.74 -12.27 -20.50
CA ALA A 249 -12.33 -11.77 -21.76
C ALA A 249 -11.97 -10.30 -22.07
N ASP A 250 -12.07 -9.39 -21.10
CA ASP A 250 -11.90 -7.94 -21.34
C ASP A 250 -10.45 -7.45 -21.26
N GLU A 251 -9.57 -8.11 -20.49
CA GLU A 251 -8.14 -7.76 -20.45
C GLU A 251 -7.47 -7.84 -21.84
N SER A 252 -8.03 -8.65 -22.74
CA SER A 252 -7.45 -8.91 -24.05
C SER A 252 -7.44 -7.68 -24.95
N TRP A 253 -8.53 -6.90 -25.02
CA TRP A 253 -8.61 -5.78 -25.96
C TRP A 253 -7.90 -4.54 -25.44
N ILE A 254 -7.96 -4.25 -24.13
CA ILE A 254 -7.24 -3.12 -23.51
C ILE A 254 -5.73 -3.33 -23.69
N THR A 255 -5.26 -4.55 -23.42
CA THR A 255 -3.87 -4.93 -23.65
C THR A 255 -3.49 -4.79 -25.14
N ILE A 256 -4.32 -5.30 -26.06
CA ILE A 256 -4.07 -5.19 -27.51
C ILE A 256 -4.03 -3.72 -27.96
N ALA A 257 -4.95 -2.89 -27.48
CA ALA A 257 -5.04 -1.47 -27.81
C ALA A 257 -3.83 -0.69 -27.30
N ALA A 258 -3.47 -0.90 -26.03
CA ALA A 258 -2.30 -0.28 -25.42
C ALA A 258 -1.02 -0.73 -26.13
N ALA A 259 -0.87 -2.02 -26.41
CA ALA A 259 0.26 -2.57 -27.17
C ALA A 259 0.37 -1.94 -28.56
N ALA A 260 -0.73 -1.85 -29.32
CA ALA A 260 -0.74 -1.22 -30.64
C ALA A 260 -0.29 0.26 -30.58
N ALA A 261 -0.67 0.99 -29.53
CA ALA A 261 -0.33 2.39 -29.37
C ALA A 261 1.12 2.63 -28.91
N TRP A 262 1.64 1.81 -28.00
CA TRP A 262 2.91 2.07 -27.31
C TRP A 262 4.09 1.24 -27.81
N ASN A 263 3.87 0.09 -28.45
CA ASN A 263 4.96 -0.82 -28.81
C ASN A 263 5.99 -0.17 -29.77
N ALA A 264 5.54 0.67 -30.71
CA ALA A 264 6.44 1.42 -31.58
C ALA A 264 7.25 2.49 -30.81
N THR A 265 6.66 3.09 -29.77
CA THR A 265 7.36 4.05 -28.90
C THR A 265 8.38 3.35 -27.99
N LEU A 266 8.13 2.10 -27.60
CA LEU A 266 9.06 1.28 -26.79
C LEU A 266 10.22 0.68 -27.60
N GLU A 267 10.07 0.53 -28.92
CA GLU A 267 11.08 -0.08 -29.81
C GLU A 267 12.51 0.45 -29.65
N PRO A 268 12.76 1.77 -29.51
CA PRO A 268 14.12 2.29 -29.32
C PRO A 268 14.84 1.72 -28.09
N LEU A 269 14.12 1.19 -27.09
CA LEU A 269 14.69 0.59 -25.89
C LEU A 269 15.30 -0.80 -26.14
N ASP A 270 14.94 -1.48 -27.24
CA ASP A 270 15.40 -2.84 -27.54
C ASP A 270 16.94 -2.89 -27.60
N LYS A 271 17.55 -1.89 -28.24
CA LYS A 271 19.02 -1.78 -28.34
C LYS A 271 19.72 -1.70 -26.98
N LYS A 272 19.03 -1.17 -25.96
CA LYS A 272 19.58 -1.00 -24.60
C LYS A 272 19.28 -2.21 -23.73
N LEU A 273 18.05 -2.72 -23.77
CA LEU A 273 17.53 -3.61 -22.74
C LEU A 273 17.36 -5.07 -23.17
N SER A 274 17.26 -5.37 -24.47
CA SER A 274 17.00 -6.74 -24.94
C SER A 274 18.05 -7.75 -24.46
N LYS A 275 19.30 -7.32 -24.28
CA LYS A 275 20.39 -8.16 -23.73
C LYS A 275 20.10 -8.68 -22.31
N TYR A 276 19.28 -7.97 -21.52
CA TYR A 276 18.91 -8.38 -20.17
C TYR A 276 17.72 -9.34 -20.13
N ILE A 277 16.96 -9.43 -21.22
CA ILE A 277 15.71 -10.20 -21.31
C ILE A 277 15.76 -11.28 -22.38
N GLY A 278 16.93 -11.91 -22.57
CA GLY A 278 17.11 -13.04 -23.49
C GLY A 278 17.01 -12.67 -24.97
N GLY A 279 17.32 -11.42 -25.33
CA GLY A 279 17.23 -10.92 -26.70
C GLY A 279 15.81 -10.50 -27.13
N ASN A 280 14.81 -10.65 -26.26
CA ASN A 280 13.43 -10.28 -26.57
C ASN A 280 13.25 -8.75 -26.65
N PRO A 281 12.31 -8.25 -27.46
CA PRO A 281 11.99 -6.83 -27.51
C PRO A 281 11.20 -6.37 -26.27
N VAL A 282 11.36 -5.10 -25.90
CA VAL A 282 10.64 -4.46 -24.78
C VAL A 282 9.25 -4.04 -25.25
N ARG A 283 8.22 -4.82 -24.92
CA ARG A 283 6.84 -4.60 -25.38
C ARG A 283 5.84 -4.80 -24.25
N LEU A 284 4.66 -4.16 -24.33
CA LEU A 284 3.59 -4.32 -23.33
C LEU A 284 3.07 -5.77 -23.28
N ASP A 285 2.93 -6.38 -24.45
CA ASP A 285 2.54 -7.78 -24.69
C ASP A 285 3.75 -8.71 -24.89
N GLY A 286 4.96 -8.24 -24.56
CA GLY A 286 6.20 -8.98 -24.72
C GLY A 286 6.42 -10.12 -23.73
N LYS A 287 7.53 -10.83 -23.88
CA LYS A 287 7.98 -11.89 -22.96
C LYS A 287 9.43 -11.60 -22.54
N PRO A 288 9.70 -11.09 -21.32
CA PRO A 288 8.72 -10.65 -20.32
C PRO A 288 7.95 -9.40 -20.76
N ARG A 289 6.74 -9.20 -20.21
CA ARG A 289 5.96 -7.97 -20.41
C ARG A 289 6.68 -6.78 -19.79
N ALA A 290 6.51 -5.60 -20.37
CA ALA A 290 7.07 -4.35 -19.84
C ALA A 290 6.68 -4.09 -18.37
N SER A 291 5.45 -4.42 -17.96
CA SER A 291 5.02 -4.36 -16.55
C SER A 291 5.84 -5.27 -15.62
N GLY A 292 6.23 -6.45 -16.10
CA GLY A 292 7.11 -7.36 -15.38
C GLY A 292 8.55 -6.85 -15.29
N ILE A 293 9.05 -6.16 -16.33
CA ILE A 293 10.35 -5.48 -16.30
C ILE A 293 10.30 -4.39 -15.21
N LEU A 294 9.29 -3.52 -15.25
CA LEU A 294 9.08 -2.43 -14.30
C LEU A 294 8.95 -2.92 -12.84
N ASP A 295 8.18 -3.99 -12.58
CA ASP A 295 8.04 -4.62 -11.26
C ASP A 295 9.38 -5.12 -10.70
N THR A 296 10.29 -5.56 -11.59
CA THR A 296 11.58 -6.13 -11.19
C THR A 296 12.62 -5.05 -10.88
N VAL A 297 12.75 -4.01 -11.72
CA VAL A 297 13.97 -3.15 -11.75
C VAL A 297 13.90 -1.82 -11.00
N THR A 298 12.74 -1.23 -10.77
CA THR A 298 12.68 0.24 -10.80
C THR A 298 13.07 1.02 -9.52
N PHE A 299 13.52 2.23 -9.87
CA PHE A 299 14.46 3.27 -9.38
C PHE A 299 14.11 4.39 -8.36
N VAL A 300 15.09 4.98 -7.66
CA VAL A 300 15.16 6.28 -6.95
C VAL A 300 16.53 6.87 -7.26
N VAL A 301 16.51 8.09 -7.79
CA VAL A 301 17.73 8.85 -7.99
C VAL A 301 18.13 9.41 -6.62
N LEU A 302 19.03 8.73 -5.94
CA LEU A 302 19.90 9.43 -4.99
C LEU A 302 20.93 10.24 -5.78
N ASN A 303 20.69 11.53 -5.92
CA ASN A 303 21.80 12.47 -5.88
C ASN A 303 21.44 13.72 -5.06
N THR A 304 22.19 13.84 -3.97
CA THR A 304 22.48 15.02 -3.17
C THR A 304 22.24 16.36 -3.88
N LEU A 305 21.50 17.24 -3.20
CA LEU A 305 21.38 18.68 -3.49
C LEU A 305 20.56 19.08 -4.73
N TRP A 306 19.29 18.65 -4.83
CA TRP A 306 18.27 19.52 -5.43
C TRP A 306 16.91 19.36 -4.76
N CYS A 307 16.34 20.52 -4.45
CA CYS A 307 15.08 20.76 -3.77
C CYS A 307 13.86 20.29 -4.60
N LEU A 308 12.89 19.73 -3.88
CA LEU A 308 11.45 20.01 -3.95
C LEU A 308 10.76 19.86 -5.33
N THR A 309 9.80 18.92 -5.38
CA THR A 309 8.65 18.79 -6.33
C THR A 309 8.66 17.69 -7.40
N THR A 310 9.45 16.63 -7.29
CA THR A 310 9.20 15.42 -8.10
C THR A 310 9.25 14.15 -7.26
N TYR A 311 8.08 13.55 -7.01
CA TYR A 311 7.92 12.21 -6.45
C TYR A 311 8.66 11.19 -7.32
N GLU A 312 9.74 10.63 -6.79
CA GLU A 312 10.45 9.48 -7.36
C GLU A 312 9.81 8.18 -6.89
N GLN A 313 9.55 7.25 -7.81
CA GLN A 313 8.79 6.04 -7.56
C GLN A 313 9.70 4.84 -7.33
N ILE A 314 9.63 4.27 -6.13
CA ILE A 314 10.54 3.21 -5.72
C ILE A 314 9.91 1.85 -6.04
N ARG A 315 10.65 0.95 -6.70
CA ARG A 315 10.21 -0.43 -7.00
C ARG A 315 11.16 -1.47 -6.43
N ALA A 316 10.82 -2.75 -6.64
CA ALA A 316 11.26 -3.84 -5.79
C ALA A 316 12.78 -3.93 -5.61
N ALA A 317 13.59 -4.03 -6.68
CA ALA A 317 15.03 -4.27 -6.52
C ALA A 317 15.72 -3.18 -5.70
N GLU A 318 15.38 -1.94 -5.96
CA GLU A 318 16.09 -0.82 -5.37
C GLU A 318 15.53 -0.43 -3.99
N ALA A 319 14.23 -0.63 -3.74
CA ALA A 319 13.68 -0.54 -2.39
C ALA A 319 14.44 -1.47 -1.40
N HIS A 320 15.10 -2.50 -1.92
CA HIS A 320 15.93 -3.45 -1.20
C HIS A 320 17.44 -3.26 -1.40
N GLY A 321 17.89 -2.21 -2.09
CA GLY A 321 19.29 -1.90 -2.33
C GLY A 321 20.02 -2.85 -3.28
N LEU A 322 19.30 -3.59 -4.12
CA LEU A 322 19.89 -4.48 -5.12
C LEU A 322 20.45 -3.68 -6.30
N LYS A 323 21.59 -4.13 -6.83
CA LYS A 323 22.19 -3.52 -8.01
C LYS A 323 21.40 -3.93 -9.26
N VAL A 324 20.94 -2.93 -10.01
CA VAL A 324 20.35 -3.11 -11.33
C VAL A 324 21.28 -2.56 -12.41
N PRO A 325 21.17 -3.05 -13.66
CA PRO A 325 21.98 -2.53 -14.77
C PRO A 325 21.83 -1.01 -14.96
N PRO A 326 22.89 -0.30 -15.39
CA PRO A 326 22.93 1.15 -15.44
C PRO A 326 21.90 1.76 -16.40
N GLU A 327 21.50 1.06 -17.47
CA GLU A 327 20.49 1.53 -18.42
C GLU A 327 19.11 1.69 -17.74
N PHE A 328 18.82 0.92 -16.68
CA PHE A 328 17.59 1.09 -15.89
C PHE A 328 17.66 2.27 -14.91
N LYS A 329 18.79 2.95 -14.79
CA LYS A 329 18.92 4.21 -14.03
C LYS A 329 18.71 5.44 -14.89
N GLU A 330 18.61 5.26 -16.21
CA GLU A 330 18.34 6.36 -17.12
C GLU A 330 16.86 6.75 -17.03
N LYS A 331 16.60 7.99 -16.61
CA LYS A 331 15.23 8.53 -16.45
C LYS A 331 14.38 8.34 -17.71
N GLY A 332 14.92 8.61 -18.90
CA GLY A 332 14.20 8.44 -20.16
C GLY A 332 13.84 7.00 -20.51
N VAL A 333 14.52 5.99 -19.93
CA VAL A 333 14.20 4.58 -20.13
C VAL A 333 13.05 4.17 -19.21
N ILE A 334 13.18 4.45 -17.92
CA ILE A 334 12.17 4.06 -16.92
C ILE A 334 10.88 4.84 -17.10
N ASP A 335 10.94 6.17 -17.27
CA ASP A 335 9.74 7.01 -17.45
C ASP A 335 8.93 6.54 -18.66
N LEU A 336 9.60 6.12 -19.74
CA LEU A 336 8.94 5.66 -20.94
C LEU A 336 8.24 4.30 -20.74
N ILE A 337 8.92 3.35 -20.10
CA ILE A 337 8.34 2.04 -19.74
C ILE A 337 7.16 2.25 -18.78
N GLU A 338 7.34 3.08 -17.76
CA GLU A 338 6.32 3.35 -16.75
C GLU A 338 5.10 4.01 -17.39
N LYS A 339 5.27 5.02 -18.22
CA LYS A 339 4.16 5.69 -18.90
C LYS A 339 3.35 4.73 -19.77
N ALA A 340 4.02 3.84 -20.51
CA ALA A 340 3.35 2.81 -21.30
C ALA A 340 2.57 1.82 -20.41
N VAL A 341 3.18 1.36 -19.30
CA VAL A 341 2.57 0.41 -18.36
C VAL A 341 1.41 1.04 -17.58
N VAL A 342 1.56 2.27 -17.09
CA VAL A 342 0.48 3.04 -16.45
C VAL A 342 -0.67 3.24 -17.43
N THR A 343 -0.37 3.52 -18.70
CA THR A 343 -1.42 3.63 -19.71
C THR A 343 -2.15 2.30 -19.87
N GLU A 344 -1.45 1.19 -20.06
CA GLU A 344 -2.05 -0.15 -20.16
C GLU A 344 -2.92 -0.50 -18.94
N TRP A 345 -2.42 -0.28 -17.73
CA TRP A 345 -3.06 -0.73 -16.49
C TRP A 345 -4.16 0.19 -16.00
N PHE A 346 -4.01 1.50 -16.19
CA PHE A 346 -4.85 2.50 -15.52
C PHE A 346 -5.56 3.45 -16.49
N ALA A 347 -5.00 3.76 -17.66
CA ALA A 347 -5.57 4.77 -18.55
C ALA A 347 -6.24 4.22 -19.82
N ALA A 348 -5.87 3.04 -20.32
CA ALA A 348 -6.35 2.51 -21.60
C ALA A 348 -7.84 2.13 -21.56
N ALA A 349 -8.32 1.63 -20.41
CA ALA A 349 -9.75 1.44 -20.15
C ALA A 349 -10.53 2.77 -20.07
N LEU A 350 -9.83 3.87 -19.75
CA LEU A 350 -10.39 5.21 -19.52
C LEU A 350 -10.16 6.19 -20.69
N SER A 351 -9.41 5.79 -21.72
CA SER A 351 -9.21 6.63 -22.89
C SER A 351 -10.32 6.48 -23.93
N VAL A 352 -11.05 5.37 -23.95
CA VAL A 352 -12.17 5.17 -24.89
C VAL A 352 -13.38 5.94 -24.35
N ALA A 353 -13.58 7.17 -24.81
CA ALA A 353 -14.52 8.18 -24.29
C ALA A 353 -15.90 7.62 -23.87
N ASP A 354 -16.48 6.72 -24.65
CA ASP A 354 -17.82 6.15 -24.40
C ASP A 354 -17.85 5.00 -23.38
N ARG A 355 -16.70 4.42 -22.99
CA ARG A 355 -16.59 3.33 -22.00
C ARG A 355 -15.96 3.76 -20.67
N THR A 356 -15.62 5.04 -20.55
CA THR A 356 -14.93 5.62 -19.38
C THR A 356 -15.78 5.60 -18.10
N GLU A 357 -17.04 6.03 -18.20
CA GLU A 357 -17.96 6.07 -17.05
C GLU A 357 -18.41 4.68 -16.63
N GLU A 358 -18.62 3.74 -17.56
CA GLU A 358 -18.99 2.37 -17.23
C GLU A 358 -17.88 1.66 -16.43
N VAL A 359 -16.62 1.77 -16.87
CA VAL A 359 -15.46 1.20 -16.15
C VAL A 359 -15.31 1.84 -14.76
N ARG A 360 -15.50 3.16 -14.65
CA ARG A 360 -15.48 3.88 -13.36
C ARG A 360 -16.59 3.40 -12.44
N ARG A 361 -17.81 3.28 -12.95
CA ARG A 361 -19.01 2.86 -12.22
C ARG A 361 -18.92 1.42 -11.74
N LEU A 362 -18.57 0.48 -12.62
CA LEU A 362 -18.46 -0.94 -12.27
C LEU A 362 -17.18 -1.26 -11.48
N GLY A 363 -16.09 -0.52 -11.73
CA GLY A 363 -14.81 -0.74 -11.05
C GLY A 363 -14.75 -0.11 -9.66
N MET A 364 -15.04 1.18 -9.53
CA MET A 364 -14.88 1.96 -8.28
C MET A 364 -16.20 2.38 -7.62
N GLY A 365 -17.32 2.35 -8.33
CA GLY A 365 -18.64 2.72 -7.81
C GLY A 365 -18.98 2.07 -6.47
N PRO A 366 -18.90 0.73 -6.35
CA PRO A 366 -19.17 0.05 -5.08
C PRO A 366 -18.25 0.47 -3.92
N LEU A 367 -17.01 0.88 -4.19
CA LEU A 367 -16.09 1.39 -3.16
C LEU A 367 -16.49 2.80 -2.73
N LEU A 368 -16.74 3.67 -3.71
CA LEU A 368 -17.13 5.05 -3.47
C LEU A 368 -18.48 5.13 -2.76
N SER A 369 -19.41 4.24 -3.08
CA SER A 369 -20.68 4.10 -2.36
C SER A 369 -20.43 3.75 -0.88
N ASP A 370 -19.63 2.71 -0.62
CA ASP A 370 -19.27 2.29 0.75
C ASP A 370 -18.51 3.37 1.56
N LEU A 371 -17.76 4.25 0.90
CA LEU A 371 -17.12 5.43 1.47
C LEU A 371 -18.17 6.52 1.81
N SER A 372 -18.99 6.87 0.83
CA SER A 372 -20.01 7.91 0.89
C SER A 372 -21.10 7.62 1.93
N GLU A 373 -21.53 6.36 2.04
CA GLU A 373 -22.50 5.91 3.04
C GLU A 373 -21.96 6.03 4.46
N LYS A 374 -20.68 5.69 4.69
CA LYS A 374 -20.07 5.83 6.02
C LYS A 374 -19.88 7.29 6.42
N MET A 375 -19.46 8.14 5.48
CA MET A 375 -19.36 9.58 5.73
C MET A 375 -20.72 10.18 6.08
N GLN A 376 -21.78 9.77 5.38
CA GLN A 376 -23.14 10.21 5.68
C GLN A 376 -23.64 9.69 7.03
N ALA A 377 -23.40 8.41 7.33
CA ALA A 377 -23.78 7.84 8.61
C ALA A 377 -23.12 8.61 9.77
N LYS A 378 -21.85 8.99 9.63
CA LYS A 378 -21.16 9.85 10.60
C LYS A 378 -21.78 11.25 10.66
N ALA A 379 -22.09 11.86 9.53
CA ALA A 379 -22.71 13.19 9.48
C ALA A 379 -24.10 13.23 10.14
N GLU A 380 -24.89 12.15 10.01
CA GLU A 380 -26.22 12.02 10.59
C GLU A 380 -26.20 11.66 12.08
N LYS A 381 -25.34 10.72 12.49
CA LYS A 381 -25.26 10.21 13.86
C LYS A 381 -24.39 11.07 14.77
N GLY A 382 -23.48 11.87 14.20
CA GLY A 382 -22.54 12.70 14.95
C GLY A 382 -21.72 11.87 15.94
N ASP A 383 -21.75 12.26 17.22
CA ASP A 383 -21.00 11.61 18.29
C ASP A 383 -21.51 10.21 18.66
N ALA A 384 -22.72 9.84 18.22
CA ALA A 384 -23.23 8.47 18.41
C ALA A 384 -22.53 7.45 17.51
N ASP A 385 -21.88 7.89 16.42
CA ASP A 385 -20.95 7.08 15.64
C ASP A 385 -19.52 7.33 16.14
N LEU A 386 -18.98 6.35 16.88
CA LEU A 386 -17.64 6.44 17.47
C LEU A 386 -16.52 6.30 16.43
N THR A 387 -16.83 5.89 15.19
CA THR A 387 -15.82 5.58 14.17
C THR A 387 -15.11 6.84 13.71
N LYS A 388 -13.88 7.05 14.17
CA LYS A 388 -13.06 8.21 13.81
C LYS A 388 -12.12 7.95 12.64
N ILE A 389 -11.57 6.76 12.55
CA ILE A 389 -10.58 6.41 11.53
C ILE A 389 -10.84 5.05 10.91
N LEU A 390 -10.76 5.00 9.58
CA LEU A 390 -10.96 3.81 8.78
C LEU A 390 -9.74 3.59 7.90
N ILE A 391 -9.04 2.47 8.09
CA ILE A 391 -7.82 2.13 7.35
C ILE A 391 -8.07 0.89 6.49
N HIS A 392 -7.91 1.08 5.19
CA HIS A 392 -8.10 0.08 4.15
C HIS A 392 -6.74 -0.24 3.51
N SER A 393 -6.17 -1.41 3.81
CA SER A 393 -4.95 -1.87 3.10
C SER A 393 -5.31 -2.55 1.78
N THR A 394 -4.69 -2.06 0.72
CA THR A 394 -5.09 -2.30 -0.67
C THR A 394 -3.87 -2.39 -1.61
N HIS A 395 -4.11 -2.24 -2.91
CA HIS A 395 -3.19 -2.34 -4.02
C HIS A 395 -3.05 -0.99 -4.74
N ASP A 396 -2.03 -0.91 -5.58
CA ASP A 396 -1.83 0.19 -6.53
C ASP A 396 -3.05 0.40 -7.43
N THR A 397 -3.64 -0.70 -7.92
CA THR A 397 -4.84 -0.67 -8.77
C THR A 397 -6.02 0.05 -8.10
N CYS A 398 -6.17 -0.06 -6.78
CA CYS A 398 -7.21 0.66 -6.03
C CYS A 398 -6.97 2.15 -5.99
N LEU A 399 -5.73 2.57 -5.70
CA LEU A 399 -5.40 3.99 -5.58
C LEU A 399 -5.49 4.65 -6.96
N ALA A 400 -4.92 4.01 -7.98
CA ALA A 400 -5.03 4.47 -9.35
C ALA A 400 -6.50 4.50 -9.81
N GLY A 401 -7.29 3.46 -9.54
CA GLY A 401 -8.71 3.42 -9.87
C GLY A 401 -9.52 4.53 -9.20
N LEU A 402 -9.33 4.74 -7.89
CA LEU A 402 -9.95 5.82 -7.13
C LEU A 402 -9.57 7.18 -7.71
N SER A 403 -8.27 7.46 -7.86
CA SER A 403 -7.80 8.74 -8.37
C SER A 403 -8.25 9.00 -9.80
N ASN A 404 -8.33 7.98 -10.64
CA ASN A 404 -8.85 8.11 -12.00
C ASN A 404 -10.35 8.39 -12.02
N THR A 405 -11.12 7.68 -11.20
CA THR A 405 -12.58 7.86 -11.11
C THR A 405 -12.96 9.24 -10.60
N LEU A 406 -12.09 9.83 -9.78
CA LEU A 406 -12.25 11.17 -9.22
C LEU A 406 -11.53 12.26 -10.03
N ASP A 407 -10.98 11.94 -11.21
CA ASP A 407 -10.31 12.88 -12.12
C ASP A 407 -9.09 13.62 -11.50
N ILE A 408 -8.33 12.94 -10.64
CA ILE A 408 -7.15 13.46 -9.94
C ILE A 408 -5.91 12.56 -10.06
N PHE A 409 -5.95 11.59 -10.97
CA PHE A 409 -4.82 10.69 -11.23
C PHE A 409 -3.66 11.47 -11.84
N ASP A 410 -2.46 11.23 -11.34
CA ASP A 410 -1.24 11.94 -11.73
C ASP A 410 -0.45 11.21 -12.83
N GLU A 411 -1.09 10.23 -13.48
CA GLU A 411 -0.51 9.38 -14.53
C GLU A 411 0.77 8.65 -14.08
N LYS A 412 0.86 8.38 -12.77
CA LYS A 412 1.99 7.69 -12.16
C LYS A 412 1.52 6.43 -11.48
N TRP A 413 2.36 5.41 -11.50
CA TRP A 413 2.03 4.20 -10.77
C TRP A 413 2.21 4.45 -9.26
N PRO A 414 1.18 4.21 -8.42
CA PRO A 414 1.26 4.47 -6.97
C PRO A 414 2.46 3.79 -6.29
N ALA A 415 3.29 4.55 -5.56
CA ALA A 415 4.48 4.04 -4.86
C ALA A 415 4.11 3.04 -3.74
N PHE A 416 5.09 2.26 -3.24
CA PHE A 416 4.84 1.42 -2.06
C PHE A 416 4.45 2.29 -0.86
N THR A 417 3.49 1.82 -0.07
CA THR A 417 2.96 2.56 1.09
C THR A 417 2.33 3.91 0.73
N ALA A 418 2.10 4.21 -0.56
CA ALA A 418 1.30 5.35 -0.96
C ALA A 418 -0.14 5.19 -0.45
N SER A 419 -0.80 6.32 -0.23
CA SER A 419 -2.19 6.35 0.24
C SER A 419 -3.04 7.32 -0.57
N VAL A 420 -4.36 7.21 -0.39
CA VAL A 420 -5.37 8.23 -0.70
C VAL A 420 -6.19 8.41 0.57
N THR A 421 -6.35 9.66 1.03
CA THR A 421 -7.02 9.96 2.30
C THR A 421 -8.22 10.87 2.09
N PHE A 422 -9.39 10.45 2.55
CA PHE A 422 -10.61 11.25 2.57
C PHE A 422 -10.96 11.67 3.99
N GLU A 423 -11.16 12.95 4.19
CA GLU A 423 -11.45 13.52 5.52
C GLU A 423 -12.80 14.21 5.50
N LEU A 424 -13.66 13.83 6.45
CA LEU A 424 -14.95 14.45 6.68
C LEU A 424 -14.81 15.53 7.74
N PHE A 425 -15.13 16.76 7.38
CA PHE A 425 -15.21 17.90 8.27
C PHE A 425 -16.64 18.31 8.50
N LYS A 426 -16.91 18.98 9.61
CA LYS A 426 -18.17 19.65 9.94
C LYS A 426 -17.88 21.09 10.29
N LYS A 427 -18.76 22.00 9.86
CA LYS A 427 -18.69 23.39 10.30
C LYS A 427 -19.01 23.49 11.80
N ARG A 428 -18.15 24.18 12.55
CA ARG A 428 -18.38 24.45 13.97
C ARG A 428 -19.69 25.20 14.14
N LYS A 429 -20.48 24.82 15.14
CA LYS A 429 -21.68 25.56 15.53
C LYS A 429 -21.25 26.95 15.99
N THR A 430 -21.79 27.98 15.35
CA THR A 430 -21.80 29.33 15.91
C THR A 430 -23.18 29.57 16.54
N ASP A 431 -23.26 30.40 17.58
CA ASP A 431 -24.52 30.70 18.30
C ASP A 431 -25.65 31.25 17.39
N VAL A 432 -25.32 31.62 16.15
CA VAL A 432 -26.24 32.25 15.21
C VAL A 432 -26.95 31.25 14.30
N HIS A 433 -26.31 30.13 13.90
CA HIS A 433 -26.92 29.13 13.01
C HIS A 433 -26.58 27.69 13.45
N PRO A 434 -27.58 26.82 13.72
CA PRO A 434 -27.31 25.41 13.99
C PRO A 434 -26.63 24.77 12.77
N ALA A 435 -25.50 24.10 13.01
CA ALA A 435 -24.78 23.38 11.96
C ALA A 435 -25.67 22.26 11.41
N SER A 436 -26.06 22.40 10.14
CA SER A 436 -26.83 21.38 9.43
C SER A 436 -25.90 20.28 8.92
N PRO A 437 -26.34 19.02 8.78
CA PRO A 437 -25.56 17.96 8.12
C PRO A 437 -25.01 18.37 6.73
N TRP A 438 -25.69 19.32 6.08
CA TRP A 438 -25.32 19.96 4.81
C TRP A 438 -24.06 20.85 4.87
N GLN A 439 -23.45 21.03 6.04
CA GLN A 439 -22.21 21.80 6.23
C GLN A 439 -21.01 20.90 6.51
N THR A 440 -21.02 19.71 5.91
CA THR A 440 -19.91 18.78 5.98
C THR A 440 -19.10 18.81 4.69
N PHE A 441 -17.79 18.65 4.81
CA PHE A 441 -16.87 18.74 3.69
C PHE A 441 -15.97 17.51 3.59
N ALA A 442 -15.79 16.99 2.38
CA ALA A 442 -14.82 15.94 2.06
C ALA A 442 -13.55 16.58 1.47
N ARG A 443 -12.38 16.22 2.02
CA ARG A 443 -11.06 16.63 1.50
C ARG A 443 -10.26 15.41 1.08
N ASN A 444 -9.61 15.46 -0.09
CA ASN A 444 -8.72 14.41 -0.58
C ASN A 444 -7.29 14.92 -0.80
N GLU A 445 -6.40 14.69 0.16
CA GLU A 445 -4.96 15.06 0.06
C GLU A 445 -4.69 16.50 -0.40
N ASN A 446 -5.63 17.42 -0.11
CA ASN A 446 -5.64 18.83 -0.52
C ASN A 446 -5.74 19.08 -2.02
N LYS A 447 -6.13 18.06 -2.79
CA LYS A 447 -6.48 18.21 -4.19
C LYS A 447 -7.96 18.61 -4.30
N PRO A 448 -8.28 19.72 -4.98
CA PRO A 448 -9.67 20.02 -5.31
C PRO A 448 -10.20 18.93 -6.24
N LEU A 449 -11.39 18.41 -5.91
CA LEU A 449 -12.09 17.44 -6.75
C LEU A 449 -12.78 18.20 -7.89
N PRO A 450 -12.49 17.89 -9.17
CA PRO A 450 -12.99 18.68 -10.30
C PRO A 450 -14.52 18.85 -10.32
N PHE A 451 -15.27 17.80 -9.96
CA PHE A 451 -16.74 17.84 -9.91
C PHE A 451 -17.32 18.72 -8.79
N CYS A 452 -16.47 19.22 -7.87
CA CYS A 452 -16.86 20.15 -6.82
C CYS A 452 -16.51 21.61 -7.14
N ALA A 453 -15.96 21.90 -8.33
CA ALA A 453 -15.43 23.22 -8.68
C ALA A 453 -16.50 24.32 -8.82
N GLU A 454 -17.76 23.96 -9.06
CA GLU A 454 -18.84 24.94 -9.17
C GLU A 454 -19.12 25.64 -7.83
N GLU A 455 -19.57 26.90 -7.91
CA GLU A 455 -19.95 27.67 -6.73
C GLU A 455 -21.06 26.95 -5.94
N GLY A 456 -20.90 26.86 -4.61
CA GLY A 456 -21.81 26.13 -3.73
C GLY A 456 -21.53 24.63 -3.60
N LYS A 457 -20.65 24.04 -4.42
CA LYS A 457 -20.21 22.64 -4.29
C LYS A 457 -18.92 22.46 -3.47
N HIS A 458 -18.32 23.55 -3.01
CA HIS A 458 -17.14 23.56 -2.15
C HIS A 458 -17.21 24.72 -1.14
N LEU A 459 -16.33 24.71 -0.12
CA LEU A 459 -16.19 25.83 0.81
C LEU A 459 -15.62 27.07 0.08
N PRO A 460 -16.28 28.24 0.11
CA PRO A 460 -15.78 29.43 -0.57
C PRO A 460 -14.36 29.81 -0.13
N GLY A 461 -13.45 29.96 -1.10
CA GLY A 461 -12.04 30.24 -0.85
C GLY A 461 -11.17 29.02 -0.51
N ALA A 462 -11.77 27.83 -0.41
CA ALA A 462 -11.09 26.58 -0.09
C ALA A 462 -11.66 25.41 -0.94
N PRO A 463 -11.36 25.35 -2.26
CA PRO A 463 -11.94 24.39 -3.20
C PRO A 463 -11.58 22.93 -2.92
N GLU A 464 -10.59 22.67 -2.08
CA GLU A 464 -10.22 21.34 -1.58
C GLU A 464 -11.22 20.76 -0.58
N PHE A 465 -12.15 21.57 -0.06
CA PHE A 465 -13.25 21.15 0.81
C PHE A 465 -14.53 21.04 -0.01
N CYS A 466 -14.77 19.88 -0.62
CA CYS A 466 -15.99 19.59 -1.37
C CYS A 466 -17.18 19.39 -0.42
N THR A 467 -18.37 19.93 -0.71
CA THR A 467 -19.54 19.66 0.12
C THR A 467 -19.93 18.18 0.06
N LEU A 468 -20.33 17.60 1.19
CA LEU A 468 -20.74 16.19 1.24
C LEU A 468 -21.91 15.90 0.29
N SER A 469 -22.80 16.87 0.08
CA SER A 469 -23.89 16.73 -0.91
C SER A 469 -23.37 16.58 -2.34
N ALA A 470 -22.43 17.43 -2.77
CA ALA A 470 -21.84 17.34 -4.10
C ALA A 470 -21.04 16.05 -4.28
N PHE A 471 -20.29 15.65 -3.25
CA PHE A 471 -19.59 14.37 -3.23
C PHE A 471 -20.56 13.19 -3.40
N ARG A 472 -21.64 13.17 -2.61
CA ARG A 472 -22.67 12.12 -2.68
C ARG A 472 -23.39 12.06 -4.01
N GLU A 473 -23.70 13.21 -4.61
CA GLU A 473 -24.34 13.30 -5.92
C GLU A 473 -23.48 12.60 -6.98
N ARG A 474 -22.18 12.96 -7.06
CA ARG A 474 -21.26 12.32 -8.01
C ARG A 474 -21.06 10.83 -7.73
N VAL A 475 -20.93 10.44 -6.46
CA VAL A 475 -20.81 9.02 -6.11
C VAL A 475 -22.05 8.24 -6.51
N LYS A 476 -23.25 8.83 -6.39
CA LYS A 476 -24.50 8.17 -6.78
C LYS A 476 -24.55 7.90 -8.27
N GLU A 477 -24.11 8.82 -9.12
CA GLU A 477 -23.99 8.61 -10.58
C GLU A 477 -23.05 7.44 -10.91
N LEU A 478 -22.00 7.29 -10.11
CA LEU A 478 -21.01 6.22 -10.24
C LEU A 478 -21.41 4.93 -9.53
N THR A 479 -22.56 4.88 -8.85
CA THR A 479 -22.97 3.67 -8.12
C THR A 479 -23.86 2.80 -9.02
N PRO A 480 -23.48 1.54 -9.29
CA PRO A 480 -24.31 0.60 -10.02
C PRO A 480 -25.56 0.21 -9.22
N ASP A 481 -26.67 -0.02 -9.91
CA ASP A 481 -27.94 -0.43 -9.28
C ASP A 481 -27.88 -1.90 -8.86
N ASP A 482 -27.42 -2.77 -9.77
CA ASP A 482 -27.18 -4.18 -9.52
C ASP A 482 -25.81 -4.56 -10.09
N TRP A 483 -24.78 -4.40 -9.27
CA TRP A 483 -23.41 -4.66 -9.70
C TRP A 483 -23.23 -6.09 -10.22
N GLU A 484 -23.88 -7.10 -9.63
CA GLU A 484 -23.71 -8.50 -10.04
C GLU A 484 -24.35 -8.76 -11.40
N ALA A 485 -25.57 -8.25 -11.64
CA ALA A 485 -26.27 -8.40 -12.91
C ALA A 485 -25.58 -7.62 -14.04
N GLU A 486 -25.14 -6.39 -13.76
CA GLU A 486 -24.47 -5.54 -14.74
C GLU A 486 -23.07 -6.03 -15.11
N CYS A 487 -22.45 -6.82 -14.21
CA CYS A 487 -21.19 -7.50 -14.47
C CYS A 487 -21.35 -8.90 -15.08
N ALA A 488 -22.58 -9.40 -15.26
CA ALA A 488 -22.81 -10.75 -15.76
C ALA A 488 -22.53 -10.84 -17.28
N TYR A 489 -21.57 -11.70 -17.63
CA TYR A 489 -21.07 -11.92 -19.00
C TYR A 489 -22.12 -12.47 -20.00
N SER A 490 -22.15 -11.96 -21.24
CA SER A 490 -22.93 -12.51 -22.36
C SER A 490 -22.07 -12.81 -23.62
N PRO A 491 -22.10 -14.04 -24.18
CA PRO A 491 -21.17 -14.48 -25.24
C PRO A 491 -21.38 -13.88 -26.65
N VAL A 492 -22.46 -13.14 -26.91
CA VAL A 492 -22.78 -12.59 -28.25
C VAL A 492 -21.92 -11.37 -28.62
N ASN A 493 -21.26 -10.75 -27.64
CA ASN A 493 -20.61 -9.44 -27.76
C ASN A 493 -19.13 -9.47 -28.21
N LYS A 494 -18.45 -10.63 -28.15
CA LYS A 494 -16.97 -10.73 -28.27
C LYS A 494 -16.37 -10.30 -29.60
N GLN A 495 -17.00 -10.61 -30.73
CA GLN A 495 -16.41 -10.32 -32.05
C GLN A 495 -16.52 -8.83 -32.39
N LYS A 496 -17.73 -8.28 -32.18
CA LYS A 496 -18.05 -6.88 -32.45
C LYS A 496 -17.27 -5.93 -31.53
N GLU A 497 -17.19 -6.24 -30.23
CA GLU A 497 -16.42 -5.44 -29.28
C GLU A 497 -14.92 -5.45 -29.56
N ARG A 498 -14.37 -6.58 -30.01
CA ARG A 498 -12.96 -6.67 -30.40
C ARG A 498 -12.65 -5.84 -31.64
N GLU A 499 -13.52 -5.87 -32.65
CA GLU A 499 -13.39 -5.09 -33.88
C GLU A 499 -13.56 -3.58 -33.61
N GLU A 500 -14.52 -3.19 -32.77
CA GLU A 500 -14.73 -1.81 -32.32
C GLU A 500 -13.58 -1.30 -31.45
N ALA A 501 -13.06 -2.11 -30.53
CA ALA A 501 -11.91 -1.75 -29.69
C ALA A 501 -10.63 -1.55 -30.50
N GLN A 502 -10.38 -2.39 -31.50
CA GLN A 502 -9.27 -2.23 -32.44
C GLN A 502 -9.41 -0.93 -33.26
N ALA A 503 -10.62 -0.59 -33.69
CA ALA A 503 -10.91 0.65 -34.40
C ALA A 503 -10.77 1.91 -33.52
N ALA A 504 -11.23 1.85 -32.25
CA ALA A 504 -11.11 2.94 -31.28
C ALA A 504 -9.66 3.16 -30.84
N ALA A 505 -8.87 2.09 -30.66
CA ALA A 505 -7.45 2.17 -30.33
C ALA A 505 -6.65 2.93 -31.41
N ALA A 506 -7.06 2.82 -32.68
CA ALA A 506 -6.45 3.56 -33.78
C ALA A 506 -6.77 5.07 -33.76
N GLN A 507 -7.79 5.51 -33.01
CA GLN A 507 -8.27 6.89 -32.99
C GLN A 507 -7.91 7.68 -31.72
N VAL A 508 -7.67 7.03 -30.57
CA VAL A 508 -7.82 7.73 -29.27
C VAL A 508 -6.54 7.89 -28.43
N ILE A 509 -5.43 7.19 -28.70
CA ILE A 509 -4.19 7.47 -27.97
C ILE A 509 -3.37 8.49 -28.75
N ALA A 510 -3.44 9.76 -28.33
CA ALA A 510 -2.63 10.82 -28.90
C ALA A 510 -1.15 10.41 -28.92
N LYS A 511 -0.59 10.26 -30.12
CA LYS A 511 0.85 9.98 -30.30
C LYS A 511 1.64 11.02 -29.49
N PRO A 512 2.59 10.61 -28.62
CA PRO A 512 3.47 11.55 -27.96
C PRO A 512 4.12 12.44 -29.03
N ARG A 513 3.97 13.76 -28.93
CA ARG A 513 4.76 14.67 -29.78
C ARG A 513 6.21 14.48 -29.36
N LEU A 514 6.99 13.84 -30.22
CA LEU A 514 8.44 13.84 -30.10
C LEU A 514 8.90 15.31 -30.06
N PRO A 515 9.78 15.71 -29.13
CA PRO A 515 10.42 17.01 -29.24
C PRO A 515 11.13 17.09 -30.61
N PRO A 516 11.10 18.26 -31.27
CA PRO A 516 11.75 18.41 -32.57
C PRO A 516 13.23 18.00 -32.43
N SER A 517 13.68 17.16 -33.36
CA SER A 517 15.09 16.83 -33.50
C SER A 517 15.83 18.11 -33.87
N ASP A 518 16.68 18.61 -32.99
CA ASP A 518 17.67 19.61 -33.35
C ASP A 518 18.70 18.94 -34.28
N SER A 519 18.41 19.03 -35.57
CA SER A 519 19.35 18.78 -36.66
C SER A 519 19.01 19.71 -37.82
N GLU A 520 19.50 20.95 -37.73
CA GLU A 520 20.39 21.60 -38.71
C GLU A 520 20.91 22.93 -38.16
#